data_AF-A0A9X5MNX7-F1
#
_entry.id   AF-A0A9X5MNX7-F1
#
_cell.length_a   1.000
_cell.length_b   1.000
_cell.length_c   1.000
_cell.angle_alpha   90.00
_cell.angle_beta   90.00
_cell.angle_gamma   90.00
#
_symmetry.space_group_name_H-M   'P 1'
#
loop_
_entity.id
_entity.type
_entity.pdbx_description
1 polymer ?
#
loop_
_entity_poly.entity_id
_entity_poly.type
_entity_poly.pdbx_seq_one_letter_code
_entity_poly.pdbx_strand_id
1 'polypeptide(L)'
;MKQVIFDFKRLVDRDAFYHDFALQFQLDDKFGDNLDALWDVLMGGIALPVSIVFKHFPHHSRDFQPLVQLMQEAENELGKDVLSFHCEHTTK
;
A
#
# COMPACT_ATOMS: atom_id res chain seq x y z
N MET A 1 -4.56 12.49 -10.23
CA MET A 1 -4.11 11.50 -9.23
C MET A 1 -4.37 10.10 -9.79
N LYS A 2 -3.33 9.26 -9.94
CA LYS A 2 -3.51 7.86 -10.36
C LYS A 2 -4.16 7.10 -9.21
N GLN A 3 -5.14 6.25 -9.48
CA GLN A 3 -5.68 5.33 -8.47
C GLN A 3 -5.06 3.94 -8.64
N VAL A 4 -4.61 3.35 -7.53
CA VAL A 4 -3.99 2.04 -7.46
C VAL A 4 -4.76 1.21 -6.44
N ILE A 5 -5.15 -0.01 -6.82
CA ILE A 5 -6.05 -0.84 -6.02
C ILE A 5 -5.35 -2.15 -5.68
N PHE A 6 -5.34 -2.49 -4.39
CA PHE A 6 -4.83 -3.75 -3.86
C PHE A 6 -6.01 -4.59 -3.36
N ASP A 7 -6.30 -5.71 -4.03
CA ASP A 7 -7.41 -6.60 -3.67
C ASP A 7 -6.93 -7.78 -2.80
N PHE A 8 -7.21 -7.70 -1.50
CA PHE A 8 -6.79 -8.70 -0.53
C PHE A 8 -7.55 -10.03 -0.61
N LYS A 9 -8.52 -10.18 -1.54
CA LYS A 9 -8.99 -11.52 -1.92
C LYS A 9 -7.95 -12.32 -2.71
N ARG A 10 -6.99 -11.64 -3.35
CA ARG A 10 -5.93 -12.23 -4.16
C ARG A 10 -4.56 -12.19 -3.47
N LEU A 11 -4.37 -11.24 -2.56
CA LEU A 11 -3.12 -11.08 -1.80
C LEU A 11 -3.19 -11.95 -0.54
N VAL A 12 -2.55 -13.12 -0.62
CA VAL A 12 -2.60 -14.15 0.43
C VAL A 12 -1.74 -13.83 1.65
N ASP A 13 -0.67 -13.07 1.45
CA ASP A 13 0.29 -12.65 2.47
C ASP A 13 0.95 -11.30 2.09
N ARG A 14 1.90 -10.85 2.92
CA ARG A 14 2.65 -9.60 2.70
C ARG A 14 3.56 -9.67 1.48
N ASP A 15 4.15 -10.83 1.19
CA ASP A 15 5.05 -10.98 0.04
C ASP A 15 4.28 -10.83 -1.27
N ALA A 16 3.07 -11.40 -1.35
CA ALA A 16 2.16 -11.18 -2.46
C ALA A 16 1.78 -9.71 -2.61
N PHE A 17 1.56 -9.00 -1.50
CA PHE A 17 1.32 -7.56 -1.52
C PHE A 17 2.53 -6.77 -2.05
N TYR A 18 3.74 -7.05 -1.58
CA TYR A 18 4.94 -6.33 -2.01
C TYR A 18 5.22 -6.54 -3.49
N HIS A 19 5.07 -7.77 -3.97
CA HIS A 19 5.24 -8.09 -5.38
C HIS A 19 4.21 -7.36 -6.25
N ASP A 20 2.93 -7.39 -5.87
CA ASP A 20 1.87 -6.67 -6.59
C ASP A 20 2.09 -5.16 -6.55
N PHE A 21 2.58 -4.60 -5.43
CA PHE A 21 2.94 -3.20 -5.30
C PHE A 21 4.05 -2.80 -6.27
N ALA A 22 5.16 -3.56 -6.28
CA ALA A 22 6.27 -3.34 -7.19
C ALA A 22 5.82 -3.39 -8.66
N LEU A 23 4.97 -4.35 -9.02
CA LEU A 23 4.40 -4.45 -10.37
C LEU A 23 3.52 -3.25 -10.75
N GLN A 24 2.59 -2.84 -9.87
CA GLN A 24 1.66 -1.74 -10.16
C GLN A 24 2.35 -0.37 -10.24
N PHE A 25 3.46 -0.20 -9.53
CA PHE A 25 4.29 1.01 -9.54
C PHE A 25 5.54 0.93 -10.43
N GLN A 26 5.79 -0.22 -11.08
CA GLN A 26 6.95 -0.45 -11.95
C GLN A 26 8.28 -0.21 -11.21
N LEU A 27 8.38 -0.68 -9.97
CA LEU A 27 9.58 -0.59 -9.17
C LEU A 27 10.65 -1.56 -9.69
N ASP A 28 11.91 -1.23 -9.43
CA ASP A 28 13.04 -2.09 -9.78
C ASP A 28 13.22 -3.24 -8.77
N ASP A 29 14.08 -4.20 -9.11
CA ASP A 29 14.37 -5.39 -8.29
C ASP A 29 14.99 -5.05 -6.91
N LYS A 30 15.23 -3.76 -6.62
CA LYS A 30 15.82 -3.28 -5.36
C LYS A 30 14.78 -2.84 -4.34
N PHE A 31 13.49 -3.00 -4.62
CA PHE A 31 12.42 -2.57 -3.72
C PHE A 31 12.59 -3.09 -2.29
N GLY A 32 13.00 -4.34 -2.08
CA GLY A 32 13.39 -4.88 -0.76
C GLY A 32 12.27 -5.53 0.06
N ASP A 33 11.02 -5.47 -0.41
CA ASP A 33 9.87 -6.26 0.05
C ASP A 33 9.63 -6.26 1.58
N ASN A 34 9.75 -5.11 2.22
CA ASN A 34 9.50 -4.94 3.65
C ASN A 34 8.85 -3.57 3.97
N LEU A 35 8.60 -3.28 5.26
CA LEU A 35 7.93 -2.01 5.66
C LEU A 35 8.83 -0.80 5.45
N ASP A 36 10.11 -0.88 5.79
CA ASP A 36 11.04 0.25 5.64
C ASP A 36 11.22 0.59 4.15
N ALA A 37 11.38 -0.43 3.32
CA ALA A 37 11.37 -0.33 1.86
C ALA A 37 10.09 0.35 1.31
N LEU A 38 8.92 -0.08 1.81
CA LEU A 38 7.64 0.48 1.41
C LEU A 38 7.54 1.97 1.80
N TRP A 39 8.03 2.33 2.98
CA TRP A 39 8.10 3.72 3.40
C TRP A 39 8.95 4.56 2.46
N ASP A 40 10.17 4.12 2.16
CA ASP A 40 11.10 4.84 1.28
C ASP A 40 10.50 5.12 -0.09
N VAL A 41 9.79 4.15 -0.69
CA VAL A 41 9.17 4.35 -2.00
C VAL A 41 7.95 5.26 -1.93
N LEU A 42 7.14 5.21 -0.87
CA LEU A 42 6.01 6.13 -0.71
C LEU A 42 6.47 7.58 -0.57
N MET A 43 7.61 7.80 0.10
CA MET A 43 8.18 9.14 0.33
C MET A 43 8.91 9.75 -0.88
N GLY A 44 9.09 9.02 -1.97
CA GLY A 44 9.71 9.59 -3.18
C GLY A 44 10.11 8.60 -4.28
N GLY A 45 9.96 7.30 -4.06
CA GLY A 45 10.23 6.27 -5.07
C GLY A 45 9.08 6.00 -6.04
N ILE A 46 7.89 6.55 -5.82
CA ILE A 46 6.73 6.43 -6.72
C ILE A 46 6.28 7.77 -7.29
N ALA A 47 5.56 7.72 -8.42
CA ALA A 47 4.93 8.89 -8.99
C ALA A 47 3.75 9.38 -8.13
N LEU A 48 3.82 10.63 -7.69
CA LEU A 48 2.78 11.36 -6.96
C LEU A 48 2.13 12.42 -7.87
N PRO A 49 0.87 12.85 -7.62
CA PRO A 49 -0.01 12.39 -6.55
C PRO A 49 -0.71 11.06 -6.85
N VAL A 50 -0.97 10.26 -5.81
CA VAL A 50 -1.58 8.93 -5.91
C VAL A 50 -2.71 8.69 -4.91
N SER A 51 -3.67 7.86 -5.30
CA SER A 51 -4.70 7.31 -4.42
C SER A 51 -4.52 5.80 -4.30
N ILE A 52 -4.21 5.32 -3.10
CA ILE A 52 -4.03 3.90 -2.80
C ILE A 52 -5.29 3.39 -2.10
N VAL A 53 -5.87 2.32 -2.64
CA VAL A 53 -7.09 1.71 -2.12
C VAL A 53 -6.84 0.25 -1.77
N PHE A 54 -7.03 -0.11 -0.50
CA PHE A 54 -7.07 -1.50 -0.07
C PHE A 54 -8.50 -2.00 -0.12
N LYS A 55 -8.79 -2.99 -0.97
CA LYS A 55 -10.10 -3.63 -1.09
C LYS A 55 -10.13 -4.99 -0.43
N HIS A 56 -11.30 -5.32 0.14
CA HIS A 56 -11.53 -6.57 0.86
C HIS A 56 -10.49 -6.82 1.98
N PHE A 57 -10.02 -5.75 2.62
CA PHE A 57 -8.95 -5.85 3.59
C PHE A 57 -9.36 -6.77 4.76
N PRO A 58 -8.55 -7.79 5.11
CA PRO A 58 -8.84 -8.69 6.21
C PRO A 58 -8.54 -8.00 7.54
N HIS A 59 -9.50 -7.22 8.04
CA HIS A 59 -9.30 -6.36 9.22
C HIS A 59 -8.81 -7.11 10.47
N HIS A 60 -9.08 -8.41 10.60
CA HIS A 60 -8.61 -9.23 11.71
C HIS A 60 -7.20 -9.83 11.53
N SER A 61 -6.59 -9.68 10.34
CA SER A 61 -5.24 -10.19 10.07
C SER A 61 -4.20 -9.30 10.74
N ARG A 62 -3.52 -9.83 11.77
CA ARG A 62 -2.40 -9.13 12.43
C ARG A 62 -1.22 -8.92 11.49
N ASP A 63 -1.07 -9.78 10.48
CA ASP A 63 0.05 -9.73 9.55
C ASP A 63 -0.05 -8.51 8.63
N PHE A 64 -1.28 -8.11 8.24
CA PHE A 64 -1.49 -6.97 7.35
C PHE A 64 -1.72 -5.63 8.06
N GLN A 65 -2.01 -5.63 9.37
CA GLN A 65 -2.21 -4.39 10.14
C GLN A 65 -1.08 -3.36 9.97
N PRO A 66 0.21 -3.75 9.97
CA PRO A 66 1.31 -2.80 9.77
C PRO A 66 1.26 -2.07 8.42
N LEU A 67 0.71 -2.67 7.36
CA LEU A 67 0.57 -2.00 6.07
C LEU A 67 -0.44 -0.85 6.14
N VAL A 68 -1.55 -1.04 6.85
CA VAL A 68 -2.57 0.01 7.02
C VAL A 68 -2.00 1.17 7.83
N GLN A 69 -1.29 0.88 8.92
CA GLN A 69 -0.64 1.90 9.75
C GLN A 69 0.35 2.71 8.92
N LEU A 70 1.22 2.04 8.17
CA LEU A 70 2.22 2.69 7.34
C LEU A 70 1.60 3.57 6.24
N MET A 71 0.54 3.11 5.58
CA MET A 71 -0.16 3.92 4.57
C MET A 71 -0.84 5.16 5.18
N GLN A 72 -1.40 5.04 6.38
CA GLN A 72 -1.98 6.18 7.11
C GLN A 72 -0.91 7.18 7.54
N GLU A 73 0.24 6.70 8.01
CA GLU A 73 1.40 7.53 8.34
C GLU A 73 1.91 8.28 7.10
N ALA A 74 2.02 7.61 5.96
CA ALA A 74 2.43 8.24 4.70
C ALA A 74 1.43 9.31 4.20
N GLU A 75 0.12 9.07 4.30
CA GLU A 75 -0.91 10.08 4.00
C GLU A 75 -0.80 11.30 4.93
N ASN A 76 -0.53 11.08 6.23
CA ASN A 76 -0.36 12.16 7.19
C ASN A 76 0.89 13.00 6.92
N GLU A 77 2.02 12.36 6.57
CA GLU A 77 3.29 13.04 6.31
C GLU A 77 3.27 13.84 5.01
N LEU A 78 2.73 13.25 3.93
CA LEU A 78 2.70 13.87 2.60
C LEU A 78 1.49 14.78 2.38
N GLY A 79 0.41 14.57 3.14
CA GLY A 79 -0.87 15.21 2.97
C GLY A 79 -1.75 14.55 1.91
N LYS A 80 -3.06 14.59 2.15
CA LYS A 80 -4.09 13.90 1.36
C LYS A 80 -4.15 14.30 -0.12
N ASP A 81 -3.73 15.52 -0.47
CA ASP A 81 -3.68 16.00 -1.85
C ASP A 81 -2.52 15.36 -2.65
N VAL A 82 -1.51 14.85 -1.95
CA VAL A 82 -0.33 14.20 -2.52
C VAL A 82 -0.50 12.68 -2.50
N LEU A 83 -0.79 12.11 -1.34
CA LEU A 83 -1.07 10.68 -1.18
C LEU A 83 -2.38 10.53 -0.42
N SER A 84 -3.39 9.92 -1.04
CA SER A 84 -4.62 9.56 -0.35
C SER A 84 -4.70 8.05 -0.13
N PHE A 85 -5.09 7.65 1.08
CA PHE A 85 -5.25 6.24 1.44
C PHE A 85 -6.69 5.93 1.86
N HIS A 86 -7.25 4.87 1.28
CA HIS A 86 -8.57 4.37 1.64
C HIS A 86 -8.50 2.86 1.88
N CYS A 87 -9.06 2.41 2.99
CA CYS A 87 -9.13 0.99 3.34
C CYS A 87 -10.59 0.56 3.44
N GLU A 88 -11.01 -0.33 2.54
CA GLU A 88 -12.32 -0.95 2.52
C GLU A 88 -12.24 -2.32 3.18
N HIS A 89 -13.03 -2.52 4.23
CA HIS A 89 -13.07 -3.79 4.95
C HIS A 89 -14.01 -4.78 4.28
N THR A 90 -13.66 -6.06 4.31
CA THR A 90 -14.65 -7.09 4.03
C THR A 90 -15.63 -7.17 5.20
N THR A 91 -16.85 -6.67 5.03
CA THR A 91 -17.96 -7.07 5.91
C THR A 91 -18.24 -8.54 5.61
N LYS A 92 -18.07 -9.40 6.61
CA LYS A 92 -18.48 -10.80 6.53
C LYS A 92 -19.95 -10.92 6.15
#